data_AF-A0AA92EQB5-F1
#
_entry.id   AF-A0AA92EQB5-F1
#
_cell.length_a   1.000
_cell.length_b   1.000
_cell.length_c   1.000
_cell.angle_alpha   90.00
_cell.angle_beta   90.00
_cell.angle_gamma   90.00
#
_symmetry.space_group_name_H-M   'P 1'
#
loop_
_entity.id
_entity.type
_entity.pdbx_description
1 polymer ?
#
loop_
_entity_poly.entity_id
_entity_poly.type
_entity_poly.pdbx_seq_one_letter_code
_entity_poly.pdbx_strand_id
1 'polypeptide(L)'
;MSEPQTVQTEQINEVKSAHKTRRKISLYNGTEKLSDLGVPLAESNGAAIKRAMAELQRSPILTHAVFRDRKGKQWVIPRAISFIKRLKIQFFAN
;
A
#
# COMPACT_ATOMS: atom_id res chain seq x y z
N MET A 1 21.04 -30.07 -26.94
CA MET A 1 21.46 -29.31 -25.73
C MET A 1 21.27 -27.84 -26.00
N SER A 2 20.32 -27.18 -25.31
CA SER A 2 20.27 -25.73 -25.06
C SER A 2 19.01 -25.40 -24.24
N GLU A 3 19.13 -25.54 -22.92
CA GLU A 3 18.64 -24.50 -22.00
C GLU A 3 19.90 -23.75 -21.54
N PRO A 4 19.87 -22.46 -21.13
CA PRO A 4 18.80 -21.84 -20.32
C PRO A 4 18.48 -20.39 -20.69
N GLN A 5 17.43 -19.79 -20.10
CA GLN A 5 17.40 -18.36 -19.73
C GLN A 5 16.14 -18.01 -18.91
N THR A 6 16.28 -17.95 -17.58
CA THR A 6 16.34 -16.73 -16.73
C THR A 6 15.04 -15.95 -16.56
N VAL A 7 14.42 -16.16 -15.39
CA VAL A 7 13.84 -15.18 -14.45
C VAL A 7 13.46 -13.83 -15.07
N GLN A 8 12.18 -13.67 -15.40
CA GLN A 8 11.61 -12.35 -15.69
C GLN A 8 11.38 -11.62 -14.36
N THR A 9 12.38 -10.81 -13.98
CA THR A 9 12.29 -9.84 -12.89
C THR A 9 11.21 -8.81 -13.22
N GLU A 10 10.25 -8.69 -12.29
CA GLU A 10 9.15 -7.73 -12.31
C GLU A 10 9.62 -6.33 -12.71
N GLN A 11 9.12 -5.85 -13.85
CA GLN A 11 9.31 -4.49 -14.30
C GLN A 11 8.54 -3.53 -13.39
N ILE A 12 9.24 -2.98 -12.40
CA ILE A 12 8.80 -1.85 -11.58
C ILE A 12 8.89 -0.57 -12.45
N ASN A 13 8.03 -0.45 -13.45
CA ASN A 13 7.85 0.77 -14.21
C ASN A 13 6.43 1.29 -14.03
N GLU A 14 6.07 1.68 -12.80
CA GLU A 14 4.86 2.47 -12.58
C GLU A 14 5.12 3.93 -12.96
N VAL A 15 4.87 4.18 -14.24
CA VAL A 15 4.73 5.43 -14.99
C VAL A 15 4.48 6.66 -14.10
N LYS A 16 5.46 7.58 -14.09
CA LYS A 16 5.30 8.98 -13.69
C LYS A 16 4.34 9.68 -14.66
N SER A 17 3.03 9.59 -14.43
CA SER A 17 2.06 10.48 -15.09
C SER A 17 1.66 11.60 -14.13
N ALA A 18 1.80 12.84 -14.60
CA ALA A 18 1.50 14.08 -13.88
C ALA A 18 -0.01 14.32 -13.73
N HIS A 19 -0.75 13.33 -13.24
CA HIS A 19 -2.16 13.48 -12.85
C HIS A 19 -2.24 13.77 -11.36
N LYS A 20 -2.82 14.95 -11.02
CA LYS A 20 -3.29 15.37 -9.68
C LYS A 20 -3.26 14.21 -8.68
N THR A 21 -2.19 14.10 -7.91
CA THR A 21 -1.75 12.89 -7.18
C THR A 21 -2.93 12.24 -6.45
N ARG A 22 -3.58 11.27 -7.10
CA ARG A 22 -4.70 10.56 -6.49
C ARG A 22 -4.13 9.69 -5.38
N ARG A 23 -4.70 9.83 -4.19
CA ARG A 23 -4.32 8.98 -3.08
C ARG A 23 -4.77 7.56 -3.38
N LYS A 24 -3.86 6.60 -3.18
CA LYS A 24 -4.12 5.18 -3.36
C LYS A 24 -3.58 4.39 -2.17
N ILE A 25 -4.27 3.31 -1.83
CA ILE A 25 -3.78 2.26 -0.94
C ILE A 25 -3.49 1.07 -1.83
N SER A 26 -2.23 0.69 -1.94
CA SER A 26 -1.80 -0.49 -2.67
C SER A 26 -1.71 -1.66 -1.69
N LEU A 27 -2.31 -2.80 -2.04
CA LEU A 27 -2.36 -4.02 -1.22
C LEU A 27 -1.36 -5.03 -1.77
N TYR A 28 -0.63 -5.70 -0.89
CA TYR A 28 0.45 -6.62 -1.26
C TYR A 28 0.33 -7.98 -0.57
N ASN A 29 0.82 -9.00 -1.25
CA ASN A 29 1.14 -10.32 -0.71
C ASN A 29 2.64 -10.57 -0.92
N GLY A 30 3.41 -10.62 0.16
CA GLY A 30 4.88 -10.66 0.07
C GLY A 30 5.42 -9.45 -0.70
N THR A 31 6.02 -9.70 -1.87
CA THR A 31 6.53 -8.69 -2.81
C THR A 31 5.53 -8.35 -3.92
N GLU A 32 4.51 -9.18 -4.11
CA GLU A 32 3.55 -9.05 -5.20
C GLU A 32 2.45 -8.04 -4.85
N LYS A 33 2.15 -7.13 -5.79
CA LYS A 33 1.07 -6.15 -5.66
C LYS A 33 -0.23 -6.78 -6.17
N LEU A 34 -1.23 -6.89 -5.30
CA LEU A 34 -2.49 -7.55 -5.63
C LEU A 34 -3.57 -6.57 -6.11
N SER A 35 -3.68 -5.40 -5.47
CA SER A 35 -4.77 -4.48 -5.78
C SER A 35 -4.47 -3.03 -5.37
N ASP A 36 -5.14 -2.09 -6.03
CA ASP A 36 -5.13 -0.68 -5.70
C ASP A 36 -6.52 -0.22 -5.28
N LEU A 37 -6.62 0.35 -4.09
CA LEU A 37 -7.81 1.02 -3.58
C LEU A 37 -7.65 2.54 -3.73
N GLY A 38 -8.57 3.16 -4.45
CA GLY A 38 -8.65 4.62 -4.52
C GLY A 38 -9.09 5.22 -3.18
N VAL A 39 -8.43 6.30 -2.75
CA VAL A 39 -8.81 7.04 -1.54
C VAL A 39 -9.42 8.39 -1.95
N PRO A 40 -10.74 8.60 -1.73
CA PRO A 40 -11.42 9.85 -2.06
C PRO A 40 -10.76 11.06 -1.39
N LEU A 41 -10.69 12.21 -2.07
CA LEU A 41 -10.04 13.44 -1.54
C LEU A 41 -10.69 14.00 -0.27
N ALA A 42 -11.97 13.73 -0.01
CA ALA A 42 -12.64 14.18 1.21
C ALA A 42 -12.16 13.43 2.47
N GLU A 43 -11.57 12.24 2.30
CA GLU A 43 -11.22 11.39 3.41
C GLU A 43 -9.95 11.85 4.15
N SER A 44 -9.92 11.74 5.48
CA SER A 44 -8.71 11.96 6.26
C SER A 44 -7.72 10.80 6.08
N ASN A 45 -6.43 11.06 6.28
CA ASN A 45 -5.42 10.00 6.16
C ASN A 45 -5.64 8.90 7.20
N GLY A 46 -6.07 9.25 8.41
CA GLY A 46 -6.43 8.30 9.45
C GLY A 46 -7.59 7.37 9.04
N ALA A 47 -8.60 7.88 8.35
CA ALA A 47 -9.70 7.06 7.82
C ALA A 47 -9.21 6.12 6.70
N ALA A 48 -8.35 6.61 5.80
CA ALA A 48 -7.74 5.78 4.76
C ALA A 48 -6.90 4.64 5.35
N ILE A 49 -6.10 4.92 6.39
CA ILE A 49 -5.33 3.91 7.13
C ILE A 49 -6.25 2.90 7.83
N LYS A 50 -7.35 3.35 8.43
CA LYS A 50 -8.35 2.44 9.02
C LYS A 50 -8.96 1.51 7.99
N ARG A 51 -9.29 2.02 6.79
CA ARG A 51 -9.78 1.18 5.69
C ARG A 51 -8.72 0.16 5.24
N ALA A 52 -7.47 0.59 5.08
CA ALA A 52 -6.37 -0.32 4.75
C ALA A 52 -6.24 -1.45 5.78
N MET A 53 -6.32 -1.13 7.08
CA MET A 53 -6.29 -2.15 8.15
C MET A 53 -7.48 -3.09 8.10
N ALA A 54 -8.70 -2.57 7.87
CA ALA A 54 -9.89 -3.39 7.75
C ALA A 54 -9.75 -4.39 6.58
N GLU A 55 -9.17 -3.96 5.46
CA GLU A 55 -8.92 -4.82 4.31
C GLU A 55 -7.86 -5.89 4.60
N LEU A 56 -6.76 -5.52 5.27
CA LEU A 56 -5.73 -6.47 5.73
C LEU A 56 -6.26 -7.51 6.73
N GLN A 57 -7.27 -7.15 7.51
CA GLN A 57 -7.93 -8.08 8.43
C GLN A 57 -8.95 -8.97 7.71
N ARG A 58 -9.65 -8.42 6.73
CA ARG A 58 -10.65 -9.14 5.92
C ARG A 58 -10.01 -10.21 5.04
N SER A 59 -8.85 -9.91 4.46
CA SER A 59 -8.20 -10.78 3.48
C SER A 59 -6.91 -11.40 4.02
N PRO A 60 -6.87 -12.71 4.30
CA PRO A 60 -5.72 -13.35 4.92
C PRO A 60 -4.51 -13.50 4.00
N ILE A 61 -4.71 -13.32 2.68
CA ILE A 61 -3.65 -13.34 1.66
C ILE A 61 -2.81 -12.07 1.67
N LEU A 62 -3.28 -10.99 2.30
CA LEU A 62 -2.55 -9.73 2.34
C LEU A 62 -1.50 -9.73 3.46
N THR A 63 -0.28 -9.32 3.13
CA THR A 63 0.82 -9.18 4.11
C THR A 63 0.94 -7.75 4.61
N HIS A 64 0.80 -6.78 3.72
CA HIS A 64 0.89 -5.36 4.05
C HIS A 64 0.15 -4.49 3.03
N ALA A 65 -0.19 -3.28 3.47
CA ALA A 65 -0.78 -2.24 2.64
C ALA A 65 0.14 -1.03 2.62
N VAL A 66 0.20 -0.35 1.49
CA VAL A 66 0.99 0.85 1.27
C VAL A 66 0.05 1.99 0.96
N PHE A 67 -0.07 2.93 1.87
CA PHE A 67 -0.88 4.13 1.67
C PHE A 67 0.00 5.31 1.24
N ARG A 68 -0.35 5.96 0.13
CA ARG A 68 0.29 7.20 -0.31
C ARG A 68 -0.60 8.42 0.00
N ASP A 69 -0.06 9.30 0.83
CA ASP A 69 -0.72 10.56 1.23
C ASP A 69 -0.67 11.62 0.10
N ARG A 70 -1.47 12.68 0.24
CA ARG A 70 -1.51 13.89 -0.61
C ARG A 70 -0.14 14.54 -0.73
N LYS A 71 0.64 14.53 0.36
CA LYS A 71 2.01 15.07 0.41
C LYS A 71 3.04 14.13 -0.23
N GLY A 72 2.61 13.00 -0.80
CA GLY A 72 3.49 11.99 -1.39
C GLY A 72 4.17 11.09 -0.37
N LYS A 73 3.91 11.27 0.94
CA LYS A 73 4.45 10.41 2.00
C LYS A 73 3.83 9.02 1.91
N GLN A 74 4.69 8.00 1.93
CA GLN A 74 4.30 6.61 1.88
C GLN A 74 4.28 6.02 3.29
N TRP A 75 3.18 5.34 3.60
CA TRP A 75 2.95 4.67 4.87
C TRP A 75 2.80 3.18 4.61
N VAL A 76 3.74 2.39 5.13
CA VAL A 76 3.66 0.93 5.07
C VAL A 76 2.94 0.44 6.32
N ILE A 77 1.83 -0.26 6.11
CA ILE A 77 0.94 -0.80 7.14
C ILE A 77 1.05 -2.33 7.06
N PRO A 78 1.93 -2.97 7.83
CA PRO A 78 1.97 -4.43 7.88
C PRO A 78 0.73 -4.99 8.60
N ARG A 79 0.31 -6.20 8.24
CA ARG A 79 -0.82 -6.88 8.90
C ARG A 79 -0.58 -7.08 10.40
N ALA A 80 0.63 -7.52 10.77
CA ALA A 80 1.04 -7.73 12.16
C ALA A 80 1.53 -6.43 12.85
N ILE A 81 0.91 -5.28 12.56
CA ILE A 81 1.32 -4.03 13.16
C ILE A 81 1.08 -4.06 14.68
N SER A 82 2.13 -3.82 15.46
CA SER A 82 2.00 -3.69 16.91
C SER A 82 1.14 -2.49 17.25
N PHE A 83 0.38 -2.58 18.35
CA PHE A 83 -0.52 -1.51 18.81
C PHE A 83 0.20 -0.15 18.93
N ILE A 84 1.47 -0.15 19.32
CA ILE A 84 2.31 1.05 19.43
C ILE A 84 2.60 1.66 18.04
N LYS A 85 2.94 0.85 17.04
CA LYS A 85 3.14 1.34 15.66
C LYS A 85 1.84 1.86 15.06
N ARG A 86 0.70 1.25 15.42
CA ARG A 86 -0.64 1.71 15.01
C ARG A 86 -0.94 3.11 15.54
N LEU A 87 -0.72 3.34 16.84
CA LEU A 87 -0.87 4.66 17.45
C LEU A 87 0.05 5.69 16.80
N LYS A 88 1.31 5.32 16.54
CA LYS A 88 2.28 6.20 15.85
C LYS A 88 1.78 6.62 14.47
N ILE A 89 1.35 5.67 13.63
CA ILE A 89 0.82 6.00 12.30
C ILE A 89 -0.42 6.90 12.41
N GLN A 90 -1.32 6.63 13.36
CA GLN A 90 -2.51 7.46 13.56
C GLN A 90 -2.16 8.89 14.03
N PHE A 91 -1.14 9.05 14.89
CA PHE A 91 -0.72 10.36 15.40
C PHE A 91 0.00 11.20 14.34
N PHE A 92 0.85 10.57 13.52
CA PHE A 92 1.62 11.28 12.49
C PHE A 92 0.87 11.44 11.15
N ALA A 93 -0.28 10.79 10.98
CA ALA A 93 -1.14 10.94 9.81
C ALA A 93 -2.32 11.90 10.05
N ASN A 94 -2.44 12.52 11.23
CA ASN A 94 -3.36 13.63 11.47
C ASN A 94 -2.87 14.94 10.83
#